data_AF-A0A510Y6Y0-F1
#
_entry.id   AF-A0A510Y6Y0-F1
#
_cell.length_a   1.000
_cell.length_b   1.000
_cell.length_c   1.000
_cell.angle_alpha   90.00
_cell.angle_beta   90.00
_cell.angle_gamma   90.00
#
_symmetry.space_group_name_H-M   'P 1'
#
loop_
_entity.id
_entity.type
_entity.pdbx_description
1 polymer ?
#
loop_
_entity_poly.entity_id
_entity_poly.type
_entity_poly.pdbx_seq_one_letter_code
_entity_poly.pdbx_strand_id
1 'polypeptide(L)'
;MKGLVGAAVLMALLAALVVYSPADSPWSGVKERLEEAGGTTYEETATQGERMALFLSNLLGENLQADENSGSAPGAGTVETEVPKGTGDWEMAGVSLGDSVEEMEAARGEAKDVQAGNYSFDWHIYYKDKYEQYAQYGVQDGRVVALYSNQQTWQDAEGNGWGTGRDTIRETYGESIETVARGNIRTETNEQQQGVYEVEDGYATFFYDIHEENRVNALLLVDKEVERNSSFYAGESEEVRESYEQLVWHLTNAQRVQLGRDTLAYNDSVAAVARAHSENMAENQFFDHVNPEGQNPFDRLERDGIGYMQAAENIASGQRSPLYAAAGWMNSYEGHREAMLGNYDGLGVGVAFDEENRPFYTQNFVSPSRE
;
A
#
# COMPACT_ATOMS: atom_id res chain seq x y z
N MET A 1 30.25 -15.36 -25.59
CA MET A 1 29.69 -14.13 -26.17
C MET A 1 28.77 -13.52 -25.13
N LYS A 2 29.37 -12.67 -24.29
CA LYS A 2 28.73 -11.87 -23.26
C LYS A 2 28.53 -10.46 -23.84
N GLY A 3 27.43 -9.81 -23.49
CA GLY A 3 27.22 -8.38 -23.68
C GLY A 3 26.65 -8.00 -25.05
N LEU A 4 25.34 -7.75 -25.11
CA LEU A 4 24.73 -6.77 -26.03
C LEU A 4 23.23 -6.51 -25.80
N VAL A 5 22.56 -7.24 -24.91
CA VAL A 5 21.12 -7.01 -24.65
C VAL A 5 20.86 -5.88 -23.62
N GLY A 6 21.84 -5.52 -22.78
CA GLY A 6 21.67 -4.51 -21.73
C GLY A 6 21.74 -3.04 -22.18
N ALA A 7 22.16 -2.75 -23.41
CA ALA A 7 22.35 -1.36 -23.86
C ALA A 7 21.13 -0.77 -24.58
N ALA A 8 20.23 -1.60 -25.13
CA ALA A 8 19.06 -1.12 -25.86
C ALA A 8 17.92 -0.68 -24.91
N VAL A 9 17.77 -1.35 -23.76
CA VAL A 9 16.73 -1.02 -22.77
C VAL A 9 17.07 0.25 -21.98
N LEU A 10 18.36 0.50 -21.74
CA LEU A 10 18.81 1.71 -21.01
C LEU A 10 18.67 3.00 -21.84
N MET A 11 18.64 2.92 -23.18
CA MET A 11 18.43 4.10 -24.03
C MET A 11 16.96 4.50 -24.19
N ALA A 12 16.00 3.60 -23.95
CA ALA A 12 14.58 3.93 -23.96
C ALA A 12 14.15 4.71 -22.70
N LEU A 13 14.73 4.38 -21.53
CA LEU A 13 14.47 5.07 -20.26
C LEU A 13 15.01 6.51 -20.22
N LEU A 14 16.02 6.85 -21.04
CA LEU A 14 16.59 8.20 -21.11
C LEU A 14 15.84 9.14 -22.07
N ALA A 15 14.94 8.64 -22.92
CA ALA A 15 14.17 9.46 -23.84
C ALA A 15 12.90 10.08 -23.20
N ALA A 16 12.43 9.56 -22.06
CA ALA A 16 11.25 10.07 -21.36
C ALA A 16 11.56 11.23 -20.39
N LEU A 17 12.84 11.56 -20.16
CA LEU A 17 13.27 12.57 -19.17
C LEU A 17 13.60 13.95 -19.76
N VAL A 18 13.22 14.23 -21.02
CA VAL A 18 13.44 15.54 -21.66
C VAL A 18 12.13 16.14 -22.15
N VAL A 19 11.16 16.30 -21.25
CA VAL A 19 10.02 17.20 -21.48
C VAL A 19 9.72 17.98 -20.20
N TYR A 20 10.69 18.82 -19.78
CA TYR A 20 10.57 20.06 -18.99
C TYR A 20 11.84 20.25 -18.15
N SER A 21 12.80 21.03 -18.66
CA SER A 21 13.87 21.58 -17.81
C SER A 21 14.14 23.03 -18.22
N PRO A 22 14.14 24.00 -17.30
CA PRO A 22 14.44 25.39 -17.59
C PRO A 22 15.89 25.59 -18.10
N ALA A 23 16.12 26.68 -18.81
CA ALA A 23 17.28 26.93 -19.68
C ALA A 23 18.68 26.97 -19.02
N ASP A 24 18.81 26.81 -17.70
CA ASP A 24 20.09 26.86 -16.99
C ASP A 24 20.46 25.55 -16.27
N SER A 25 20.01 24.41 -16.84
CA SER A 25 20.40 23.07 -16.38
C SER A 25 21.79 22.68 -16.90
N PRO A 26 22.66 22.04 -16.09
CA PRO A 26 24.03 21.63 -16.47
C PRO A 26 24.12 20.56 -17.56
N TRP A 27 23.01 20.22 -18.22
CA TRP A 27 22.86 19.18 -19.23
C TRP A 27 22.67 19.71 -20.66
N SER A 28 22.88 21.00 -20.89
CA SER A 28 22.67 21.67 -22.19
C SER A 28 23.47 21.07 -23.37
N GLY A 29 24.51 20.27 -23.10
CA GLY A 29 25.31 19.58 -24.12
C GLY A 29 24.78 18.21 -24.60
N VAL A 30 23.65 17.72 -24.06
CA VAL A 30 23.11 16.40 -24.43
C VAL A 30 22.30 16.47 -25.73
N LYS A 31 21.66 17.61 -26.02
CA LYS A 31 20.79 17.80 -27.19
C LYS A 31 21.56 17.72 -28.51
N GLU A 32 22.75 18.31 -28.56
CA GLU A 32 23.60 18.34 -29.77
C GLU A 32 24.17 16.95 -30.12
N ARG A 33 24.24 16.04 -29.14
CA ARG A 33 24.74 14.67 -29.33
C ARG A 33 23.68 13.67 -29.80
N LEU A 34 22.40 14.01 -29.69
CA LEU A 34 21.29 13.17 -30.15
C LEU A 34 20.90 13.45 -31.61
N GLU A 35 21.22 14.65 -32.14
CA GLU A 35 20.95 15.01 -33.54
C GLU A 35 21.92 14.33 -34.54
N GLU A 36 23.11 13.89 -34.10
CA GLU A 36 24.06 13.13 -34.94
C GLU A 36 23.71 11.64 -35.08
N ALA A 37 22.74 11.13 -34.30
CA ALA A 37 22.34 9.72 -34.28
C ALA A 37 20.90 9.52 -34.79
N GLY A 38 20.55 10.12 -35.93
CA GLY A 38 19.44 9.74 -36.82
C GLY A 38 18.15 9.25 -36.14
N GLY A 39 17.38 10.16 -35.54
CA GLY A 39 16.05 9.87 -35.00
C GLY A 39 14.94 9.91 -36.04
N THR A 40 14.01 8.94 -35.98
CA THR A 40 12.63 9.11 -36.46
C THR A 40 11.67 8.78 -35.34
N THR A 41 10.64 9.61 -35.22
CA THR A 41 9.53 9.57 -34.26
C THR A 41 8.70 8.28 -34.41
N TYR A 42 8.27 7.68 -33.29
CA TYR A 42 7.26 6.61 -33.29
C TYR A 42 6.18 6.91 -32.23
N GLU A 43 4.99 7.25 -32.72
CA GLU A 43 3.70 7.12 -32.05
C GLU A 43 3.00 5.86 -32.62
N GLU A 44 2.14 5.24 -31.81
CA GLU A 44 1.16 4.20 -32.14
C GLU A 44 1.68 2.85 -32.67
N THR A 45 1.85 1.89 -31.74
CA THR A 45 1.33 0.50 -31.76
C THR A 45 2.11 -0.31 -30.73
N ALA A 46 1.83 -0.17 -29.44
CA ALA A 46 2.32 -1.14 -28.47
C ALA A 46 1.44 -2.40 -28.56
N THR A 47 2.05 -3.53 -28.91
CA THR A 47 1.40 -4.84 -28.91
C THR A 47 1.05 -5.26 -27.48
N GLN A 48 0.13 -6.22 -27.33
CA GLN A 48 -0.25 -6.76 -26.01
C GLN A 48 0.97 -7.25 -25.19
N GLY A 49 2.01 -7.74 -25.86
CA GLY A 49 3.28 -8.13 -25.22
C GLY A 49 4.14 -6.95 -24.73
N GLU A 50 4.07 -5.79 -25.37
CA GLU A 50 4.78 -4.57 -24.93
C GLU A 50 4.06 -3.87 -23.78
N ARG A 51 2.72 -3.95 -23.76
CA ARG A 51 1.91 -3.57 -22.57
C ARG A 51 2.20 -4.49 -21.39
N MET A 52 2.33 -5.80 -21.62
CA MET A 52 2.78 -6.76 -20.60
C MET A 52 4.21 -6.47 -20.12
N ALA A 53 5.12 -6.03 -20.99
CA ALA A 53 6.48 -5.67 -20.59
C ALA A 53 6.54 -4.35 -19.78
N LEU A 54 5.70 -3.36 -20.10
CA LEU A 54 5.51 -2.15 -19.30
C LEU A 54 4.82 -2.44 -17.95
N PHE A 55 3.80 -3.30 -17.97
CA PHE A 55 3.16 -3.85 -16.77
C PHE A 55 4.20 -4.53 -15.88
N LEU A 56 4.98 -5.46 -16.42
CA LEU A 56 6.08 -6.13 -15.70
C LEU A 56 7.18 -5.16 -15.28
N SER A 57 7.49 -4.11 -16.03
CA SER A 57 8.50 -3.12 -15.64
C SER A 57 8.04 -2.24 -14.47
N ASN A 58 6.74 -1.90 -14.39
CA ASN A 58 6.16 -1.24 -13.22
C ASN A 58 5.99 -2.22 -12.06
N LEU A 59 5.70 -3.50 -12.34
CA LEU A 59 5.63 -4.58 -11.36
C LEU A 59 7.01 -4.89 -10.73
N LEU A 60 8.08 -4.81 -11.54
CA LEU A 60 9.47 -5.10 -11.17
C LEU A 60 10.24 -3.87 -10.67
N GLY A 61 9.57 -2.71 -10.57
CA GLY A 61 10.02 -1.63 -9.68
C GLY A 61 10.08 -2.07 -8.21
N GLU A 62 9.42 -3.17 -7.89
CA GLU A 62 9.63 -3.97 -6.67
C GLU A 62 10.18 -5.35 -7.10
N ASN A 63 11.45 -5.60 -6.81
CA ASN A 63 12.19 -6.79 -7.26
C ASN A 63 11.55 -8.08 -6.73
N LEU A 64 11.06 -8.93 -7.64
CA LEU A 64 11.00 -10.37 -7.43
C LEU A 64 11.99 -11.02 -8.40
N GLN A 65 13.20 -11.31 -7.92
CA GLN A 65 14.08 -12.26 -8.60
C GLN A 65 13.86 -13.65 -7.97
N ALA A 66 13.15 -14.51 -8.70
CA ALA A 66 13.14 -15.94 -8.43
C ALA A 66 14.46 -16.54 -8.96
N ASP A 67 15.34 -16.97 -8.08
CA ASP A 67 16.60 -17.60 -8.45
C ASP A 67 16.38 -19.11 -8.65
N GLU A 68 16.28 -19.55 -9.91
CA GLU A 68 16.35 -20.96 -10.28
C GLU A 68 17.81 -21.43 -10.28
N ASN A 69 18.29 -21.99 -9.17
CA ASN A 69 19.39 -22.95 -9.26
C ASN A 69 19.39 -23.98 -8.12
N SER A 70 18.99 -25.20 -8.46
CA SER A 70 19.13 -26.38 -7.61
C SER A 70 20.62 -26.72 -7.41
N GLY A 71 21.13 -26.45 -6.21
CA GLY A 71 22.44 -26.90 -5.75
C GLY A 71 22.38 -27.30 -4.28
N SER A 72 22.64 -28.58 -4.01
CA SER A 72 22.66 -29.20 -2.68
C SER A 72 23.36 -28.38 -1.59
N ALA A 73 22.68 -28.24 -0.45
CA ALA A 73 23.05 -27.45 0.72
C ALA A 73 24.41 -27.82 1.34
N PRO A 74 25.18 -26.82 1.83
CA PRO A 74 26.09 -26.99 2.93
C PRO A 74 25.52 -26.37 4.23
N GLY A 75 25.37 -27.22 5.24
CA GLY A 75 25.55 -26.93 6.67
C GLY A 75 24.83 -25.72 7.28
N ALA A 76 23.82 -25.99 8.09
CA ALA A 76 23.23 -25.05 9.05
C ALA A 76 24.32 -24.36 9.89
N GLY A 77 24.51 -23.07 9.64
CA GLY A 77 25.16 -22.13 10.54
C GLY A 77 24.10 -21.15 11.01
N THR A 78 23.57 -21.37 12.20
CA THR A 78 22.74 -20.39 12.90
C THR A 78 23.62 -19.22 13.30
N VAL A 79 23.52 -18.12 12.56
CA VAL A 79 23.93 -16.81 13.09
C VAL A 79 22.77 -16.35 13.95
N GLU A 80 22.82 -16.68 15.25
CA GLU A 80 22.03 -15.98 16.25
C GLU A 80 22.54 -14.53 16.28
N THR A 81 21.85 -13.64 15.58
CA THR A 81 21.99 -12.21 15.83
C THR A 81 21.32 -11.93 17.17
N GLU A 82 22.06 -11.37 18.13
CA GLU A 82 21.49 -10.90 19.39
C GLU A 82 20.42 -9.84 19.06
N VAL A 83 19.16 -10.27 19.08
CA VAL A 83 17.99 -9.39 18.92
C VAL A 83 18.00 -8.39 20.07
N PRO A 84 18.01 -7.07 19.83
CA PRO A 84 17.70 -6.12 20.87
C PRO A 84 16.30 -6.45 21.39
N LYS A 85 16.25 -6.89 22.65
CA LYS A 85 15.02 -7.19 23.36
C LYS A 85 14.20 -5.91 23.51
N GLY A 86 13.26 -5.68 22.60
CA GLY A 86 12.12 -4.81 22.87
C GLY A 86 11.19 -5.53 23.85
N THR A 87 11.52 -5.46 25.14
CA THR A 87 10.64 -5.89 26.23
C THR A 87 9.70 -4.74 26.56
N GLY A 88 8.43 -4.87 26.22
CA GLY A 88 7.43 -3.88 26.59
C GLY A 88 6.04 -4.40 26.28
N ASP A 89 5.10 -4.16 27.20
CA ASP A 89 3.67 -4.32 26.98
C ASP A 89 3.25 -3.30 25.91
N TRP A 90 3.22 -3.72 24.64
CA TRP A 90 2.76 -2.86 23.55
C TRP A 90 1.27 -2.64 23.67
N GLU A 91 0.89 -1.41 24.03
CA GLU A 91 -0.50 -1.03 24.18
C GLU A 91 -0.90 -0.01 23.10
N MET A 92 -2.01 -0.28 22.43
CA MET A 92 -2.65 0.63 21.50
C MET A 92 -4.02 1.01 22.03
N ALA A 93 -4.07 2.20 22.64
CA ALA A 93 -5.29 2.81 23.15
C ALA A 93 -6.07 1.96 24.18
N GLY A 94 -5.36 1.27 25.08
CA GLY A 94 -5.95 0.39 26.10
C GLY A 94 -5.98 -1.09 25.75
N VAL A 95 -5.39 -1.50 24.62
CA VAL A 95 -5.47 -2.88 24.10
C VAL A 95 -4.09 -3.37 23.70
N SER A 96 -3.78 -4.60 24.11
CA SER A 96 -2.50 -5.28 23.85
C SER A 96 -2.71 -6.56 23.05
N LEU A 97 -1.63 -7.09 22.47
CA LEU A 97 -1.66 -8.45 21.91
C LEU A 97 -2.00 -9.47 23.01
N GLY A 98 -2.81 -10.46 22.66
CA GLY A 98 -3.23 -11.54 23.55
C GLY A 98 -4.48 -11.26 24.39
N ASP A 99 -4.91 -9.99 24.49
CA ASP A 99 -6.15 -9.60 25.16
C ASP A 99 -7.34 -10.37 24.60
N SER A 100 -8.28 -10.74 25.47
CA SER A 100 -9.57 -11.28 25.04
C SER A 100 -10.45 -10.20 24.42
N VAL A 101 -11.43 -10.61 23.61
CA VAL A 101 -12.45 -9.68 23.10
C VAL A 101 -13.17 -8.96 24.24
N GLU A 102 -13.40 -9.62 25.37
CA GLU A 102 -14.03 -9.00 26.55
C GLU A 102 -13.18 -7.87 27.14
N GLU A 103 -11.86 -8.05 27.22
CA GLU A 103 -10.92 -7.02 27.68
C GLU A 103 -10.84 -5.85 26.69
N MET A 104 -10.76 -6.15 25.39
CA MET A 104 -10.78 -5.15 24.32
C MET A 104 -12.06 -4.32 24.35
N GLU A 105 -13.24 -4.96 24.45
CA GLU A 105 -14.53 -4.29 24.52
C GLU A 105 -14.70 -3.49 25.83
N ALA A 106 -14.13 -3.96 26.94
CA ALA A 106 -14.09 -3.19 28.18
C ALA A 106 -13.26 -1.90 28.05
N ALA A 107 -12.19 -1.93 27.26
CA ALA A 107 -11.33 -0.77 27.01
C ALA A 107 -11.91 0.19 25.96
N ARG A 108 -12.57 -0.34 24.91
CA ARG A 108 -12.92 0.41 23.69
C ARG A 108 -14.42 0.57 23.43
N GLY A 109 -15.25 -0.23 24.10
CA GLY A 109 -16.66 -0.40 23.78
C GLY A 109 -16.89 -1.34 22.59
N GLU A 110 -18.05 -1.23 21.96
CA GLU A 110 -18.39 -1.99 20.76
C GLU A 110 -17.63 -1.45 19.53
N ALA A 111 -17.18 -2.36 18.67
CA ALA A 111 -16.56 -2.01 17.40
C ALA A 111 -17.52 -1.18 16.54
N LYS A 112 -16.99 -0.19 15.82
CA LYS A 112 -17.74 0.60 14.84
C LYS A 112 -18.04 -0.20 13.58
N ASP A 113 -17.16 -1.14 13.28
CA ASP A 113 -17.27 -2.03 12.13
C ASP A 113 -16.36 -3.25 12.32
N VAL A 114 -16.65 -4.33 11.60
CA VAL A 114 -15.84 -5.56 11.59
C VAL A 114 -15.65 -6.00 10.14
N GLN A 115 -14.40 -6.16 9.71
CA GLN A 115 -14.05 -6.45 8.32
C GLN A 115 -13.06 -7.61 8.24
N ALA A 116 -13.26 -8.52 7.30
CA ALA A 116 -12.31 -9.62 7.10
C ALA A 116 -10.92 -9.08 6.73
N GLY A 117 -9.88 -9.62 7.37
CA GLY A 117 -8.50 -9.22 7.14
C GLY A 117 -7.83 -9.95 5.98
N ASN A 118 -6.60 -9.54 5.67
CA ASN A 118 -5.71 -10.30 4.78
C ASN A 118 -5.08 -11.53 5.48
N TYR A 119 -5.42 -11.73 6.75
CA TYR A 119 -4.97 -12.78 7.64
C TYR A 119 -6.15 -13.69 7.99
N SER A 120 -5.93 -14.75 8.76
CA SER A 120 -6.99 -15.61 9.32
C SER A 120 -7.77 -14.96 10.48
N PHE A 121 -7.88 -13.62 10.48
CA PHE A 121 -8.52 -12.85 11.55
C PHE A 121 -9.35 -11.70 10.97
N ASP A 122 -10.30 -11.22 11.78
CA ASP A 122 -11.14 -10.07 11.43
C ASP A 122 -10.61 -8.80 12.08
N TRP A 123 -10.65 -7.68 11.35
CA TRP A 123 -10.34 -6.35 11.85
C TRP A 123 -11.57 -5.76 12.55
N HIS A 124 -11.47 -5.56 13.85
CA HIS A 124 -12.42 -4.79 14.63
C HIS A 124 -12.00 -3.31 14.62
N ILE A 125 -12.84 -2.45 14.06
CA ILE A 125 -12.51 -1.04 13.77
C ILE A 125 -13.08 -0.14 14.86
N TYR A 126 -12.25 0.76 15.38
CA TYR A 126 -12.61 1.69 16.45
C TYR A 126 -12.19 3.11 16.12
N TYR A 127 -13.06 4.07 16.42
CA TYR A 127 -12.74 5.50 16.40
C TYR A 127 -13.78 6.30 17.20
N LYS A 128 -13.42 7.56 17.51
CA LYS A 128 -14.28 8.57 18.11
C LYS A 128 -14.74 9.57 17.06
N ASP A 129 -15.96 10.08 17.23
CA ASP A 129 -16.57 11.10 16.39
C ASP A 129 -16.33 10.88 14.89
N LYS A 130 -15.55 11.76 14.24
CA LYS A 130 -15.16 11.67 12.83
C LYS A 130 -13.77 11.04 12.71
N TYR A 131 -13.62 9.75 13.00
CA TYR A 131 -12.34 9.01 12.88
C TYR A 131 -11.17 9.47 13.78
N GLU A 132 -11.44 10.25 14.84
CA GLU A 132 -10.41 10.58 15.83
C GLU A 132 -10.01 9.34 16.64
N GLN A 133 -8.74 9.24 17.03
CA GLN A 133 -8.21 8.08 17.77
C GLN A 133 -8.52 6.73 17.10
N TYR A 134 -8.53 6.71 15.77
CA TYR A 134 -8.69 5.51 14.96
C TYR A 134 -7.70 4.41 15.37
N ALA A 135 -8.21 3.20 15.54
CA ALA A 135 -7.43 1.98 15.77
C ALA A 135 -8.19 0.78 15.20
N GLN A 136 -7.46 -0.26 14.81
CA GLN A 136 -8.01 -1.54 14.38
C GLN A 136 -7.32 -2.66 15.13
N TYR A 137 -8.09 -3.64 15.59
CA TYR A 137 -7.59 -4.81 16.31
C TYR A 137 -7.97 -6.07 15.54
N GLY A 138 -6.96 -6.88 15.19
CA GLY A 138 -7.17 -8.17 14.55
C GLY A 138 -7.57 -9.19 15.60
N VAL A 139 -8.72 -9.83 15.44
CA VAL A 139 -9.23 -10.83 16.39
C VAL A 139 -9.28 -12.21 15.75
N GLN A 140 -8.57 -13.16 16.37
CA GLN A 140 -8.57 -14.56 15.98
C GLN A 140 -8.86 -15.42 17.22
N ASP A 141 -9.77 -16.38 17.10
CA ASP A 141 -10.11 -17.33 18.17
C ASP A 141 -10.44 -16.64 19.51
N GLY A 142 -11.09 -15.47 19.44
CA GLY A 142 -11.50 -14.68 20.60
C GLY A 142 -10.36 -13.89 21.27
N ARG A 143 -9.20 -13.76 20.62
CA ARG A 143 -8.04 -13.02 21.12
C ARG A 143 -7.55 -11.98 20.11
N VAL A 144 -7.01 -10.89 20.64
CA VAL A 144 -6.33 -9.87 19.85
C VAL A 144 -4.97 -10.40 19.39
N VAL A 145 -4.75 -10.44 18.08
CA VAL A 145 -3.53 -10.94 17.43
C VAL A 145 -2.86 -9.92 16.51
N ALA A 146 -3.51 -8.77 16.28
CA ALA A 146 -2.88 -7.66 15.59
C ALA A 146 -3.40 -6.32 16.11
N LEU A 147 -2.56 -5.29 16.08
CA LEU A 147 -2.90 -3.91 16.40
C LEU A 147 -2.49 -3.02 15.23
N TYR A 148 -3.36 -2.10 14.82
CA TYR A 148 -3.00 -1.08 13.83
C TYR A 148 -3.57 0.29 14.18
N SER A 149 -2.75 1.33 14.02
CA SER A 149 -3.22 2.72 14.06
C SER A 149 -2.28 3.65 13.30
N ASN A 150 -2.88 4.59 12.57
CA ASN A 150 -2.23 5.78 12.01
C ASN A 150 -2.54 7.04 12.83
N GLN A 151 -2.87 6.91 14.11
CA GLN A 151 -3.16 8.03 15.00
C GLN A 151 -2.21 8.02 16.19
N GLN A 152 -2.15 9.14 16.92
CA GLN A 152 -1.36 9.26 18.16
C GLN A 152 -2.05 8.52 19.32
N THR A 153 -2.18 7.20 19.20
CA THR A 153 -2.91 6.34 20.13
C THR A 153 -2.06 5.23 20.74
N TRP A 154 -0.77 5.22 20.43
CA TRP A 154 0.19 4.22 20.88
C TRP A 154 1.55 4.88 21.07
N GLN A 155 2.35 4.27 21.94
CA GLN A 155 3.76 4.59 22.15
C GLN A 155 4.41 3.31 22.67
N ASP A 156 5.63 3.02 22.23
CA ASP A 156 6.39 1.91 22.80
C ASP A 156 6.97 2.27 24.19
N ALA A 157 7.61 1.29 24.84
CA ALA A 157 8.21 1.48 26.16
C ALA A 157 9.40 2.46 26.19
N GLU A 158 10.02 2.73 25.03
CA GLU A 158 11.16 3.65 24.86
C GLU A 158 10.70 5.07 24.51
N GLY A 159 9.39 5.29 24.38
CA GLY A 159 8.81 6.58 24.05
C GLY A 159 8.71 6.84 22.55
N ASN A 160 9.00 5.87 21.68
CA ASN A 160 8.77 6.03 20.25
C ASN A 160 7.29 5.90 19.92
N GLY A 161 6.83 6.73 19.00
CA GLY A 161 5.46 6.74 18.55
C GLY A 161 5.32 7.49 17.25
N TRP A 162 4.13 8.02 17.02
CA TRP A 162 3.88 8.92 15.92
C TRP A 162 4.88 10.10 15.90
N GLY A 163 5.43 10.42 14.73
CA GLY A 163 6.36 11.52 14.53
C GLY A 163 7.83 11.20 14.87
N THR A 164 8.10 10.04 15.49
CA THR A 164 9.48 9.58 15.72
C THR A 164 10.19 9.40 14.38
N GLY A 165 11.45 9.84 14.27
CA GLY A 165 12.24 9.68 13.05
C GLY A 165 12.70 8.23 12.85
N ARG A 166 12.76 7.77 11.59
CA ARG A 166 13.25 6.42 11.24
C ARG A 166 14.61 6.10 11.87
N ASP A 167 15.54 7.05 11.89
CA ASP A 167 16.88 6.80 12.44
C ASP A 167 16.82 6.50 13.94
N THR A 168 15.92 7.15 14.69
CA THR A 168 15.66 6.82 16.11
C THR A 168 15.07 5.42 16.26
N ILE A 169 14.12 5.04 15.40
CA ILE A 169 13.58 3.66 15.40
C ILE A 169 14.70 2.63 15.17
N ARG A 170 15.62 2.90 14.23
CA ARG A 170 16.77 2.03 13.97
C ARG A 170 17.77 1.99 15.13
N GLU A 171 17.98 3.10 15.82
CA GLU A 171 18.79 3.14 17.05
C GLU A 171 18.18 2.28 18.16
N THR A 172 16.85 2.25 18.28
CA THR A 172 16.14 1.45 19.28
C THR A 172 16.11 -0.04 18.93
N TYR A 173 15.71 -0.39 17.70
CA TYR A 173 15.39 -1.77 17.32
C TYR A 173 16.46 -2.46 16.48
N GLY A 174 17.48 -1.74 16.03
CA GLY A 174 18.48 -2.21 15.08
C GLY A 174 18.04 -2.01 13.63
N GLU A 175 18.60 -2.81 12.72
CA GLU A 175 18.23 -2.74 11.30
C GLU A 175 16.87 -3.40 11.04
N SER A 176 16.18 -2.91 10.01
CA SER A 176 14.92 -3.51 9.56
C SER A 176 15.17 -4.91 9.01
N ILE A 177 14.18 -5.79 9.18
CA ILE A 177 14.18 -7.10 8.56
C ILE A 177 13.97 -6.91 7.06
N GLU A 178 15.02 -7.14 6.26
CA GLU A 178 14.98 -6.99 4.79
C GLU A 178 14.04 -8.00 4.11
N THR A 179 13.76 -9.14 4.75
CA THR A 179 12.94 -10.20 4.20
C THR A 179 12.11 -10.89 5.26
N VAL A 180 10.79 -10.90 5.09
CA VAL A 180 9.89 -11.65 5.97
C VAL A 180 9.55 -12.99 5.33
N ALA A 181 9.80 -14.08 6.05
CA ALA A 181 9.43 -15.43 5.64
C ALA A 181 8.00 -15.76 6.10
N ARG A 182 7.15 -16.19 5.17
CA ARG A 182 5.76 -16.60 5.41
C ARG A 182 5.53 -17.95 4.75
N GLY A 183 5.47 -19.00 5.54
CA GLY A 183 5.58 -20.37 5.04
C GLY A 183 6.83 -20.56 4.16
N ASN A 184 6.63 -20.82 2.86
CA ASN A 184 7.70 -21.01 1.87
C ASN A 184 8.03 -19.75 1.06
N ILE A 185 7.32 -18.65 1.25
CA ILE A 185 7.50 -17.41 0.49
C ILE A 185 8.40 -16.47 1.30
N ARG A 186 9.33 -15.82 0.61
CA ARG A 186 10.18 -14.75 1.14
C ARG A 186 9.84 -13.48 0.39
N THR A 187 9.45 -12.42 1.10
CA THR A 187 9.13 -11.13 0.49
C THR A 187 10.07 -10.07 1.02
N GLU A 188 10.65 -9.28 0.11
CA GLU A 188 11.46 -8.11 0.46
C GLU A 188 10.59 -7.04 1.13
N THR A 189 11.13 -6.35 2.12
CA THR A 189 10.47 -5.21 2.74
C THR A 189 10.90 -3.91 2.07
N ASN A 190 9.96 -2.99 1.83
CA ASN A 190 10.29 -1.65 1.36
C ASN A 190 10.83 -0.76 2.51
N GLU A 191 12.13 -0.79 2.75
CA GLU A 191 12.76 -0.03 3.85
C GLU A 191 12.63 1.50 3.73
N GLN A 192 12.27 2.01 2.55
CA GLN A 192 12.09 3.44 2.34
C GLN A 192 10.80 3.93 2.97
N GLN A 193 9.72 3.17 2.85
CA GLN A 193 8.37 3.55 3.29
C GLN A 193 7.94 2.86 4.58
N GLN A 194 8.65 1.83 5.03
CA GLN A 194 8.37 1.12 6.27
C GLN A 194 9.62 0.45 6.85
N GLY A 195 9.60 0.13 8.14
CA GLY A 195 10.60 -0.72 8.79
C GLY A 195 9.90 -1.83 9.56
N VAL A 196 10.37 -3.07 9.40
CA VAL A 196 9.82 -4.25 10.07
C VAL A 196 10.82 -4.77 11.09
N TYR A 197 10.39 -4.94 12.33
CA TYR A 197 11.24 -5.33 13.45
C TYR A 197 10.60 -6.47 14.23
N GLU A 198 11.41 -7.45 14.61
CA GLU A 198 10.98 -8.50 15.53
C GLU A 198 10.98 -7.93 16.95
N VAL A 199 9.83 -8.01 17.61
CA VAL A 199 9.65 -7.63 19.02
C VAL A 199 9.28 -8.88 19.82
N GLU A 200 9.21 -8.78 21.16
CA GLU A 200 9.03 -9.95 22.04
C GLU A 200 7.86 -10.86 21.60
N ASP A 201 6.69 -10.27 21.35
CA ASP A 201 5.46 -11.01 21.04
C ASP A 201 5.03 -10.95 19.57
N GLY A 202 5.86 -10.40 18.66
CA GLY A 202 5.39 -10.18 17.29
C GLY A 202 6.34 -9.49 16.34
N TYR A 203 5.78 -8.97 15.25
CA TYR A 203 6.45 -8.13 14.28
C TYR A 203 5.83 -6.73 14.28
N ALA A 204 6.64 -5.72 14.58
CA ALA A 204 6.27 -4.32 14.50
C ALA A 204 6.68 -3.77 13.12
N THR A 205 5.69 -3.32 12.34
CA THR A 205 5.89 -2.56 11.11
C THR A 205 5.60 -1.10 11.38
N PHE A 206 6.64 -0.28 11.38
CA PHE A 206 6.51 1.18 11.39
C PHE A 206 6.39 1.67 9.96
N PHE A 207 5.32 2.39 9.65
CA PHE A 207 5.17 3.07 8.36
C PHE A 207 5.75 4.49 8.48
N TYR A 208 6.55 4.88 7.49
CA TYR A 208 7.20 6.18 7.43
C TYR A 208 6.51 7.08 6.39
N ASP A 209 6.28 8.34 6.71
CA ASP A 209 5.86 9.35 5.74
C ASP A 209 7.10 9.96 5.09
N ILE A 210 7.32 9.65 3.81
CA ILE A 210 8.49 10.12 3.06
C ILE A 210 8.43 11.64 2.79
N HIS A 211 7.25 12.24 2.88
CA HIS A 211 7.04 13.67 2.71
C HIS A 211 7.30 14.46 4.00
N GLU A 212 7.40 13.77 5.15
CA GLU A 212 7.60 14.36 6.48
C GLU A 212 8.88 13.81 7.13
N GLU A 213 10.02 13.92 6.42
CA GLU A 213 11.35 13.54 6.90
C GLU A 213 11.47 12.06 7.34
N ASN A 214 10.69 11.15 6.73
CA ASN A 214 10.62 9.72 7.09
C ASN A 214 10.24 9.50 8.57
N ARG A 215 9.30 10.31 9.07
CA ARG A 215 8.74 10.14 10.41
C ARG A 215 7.68 9.05 10.42
N VAL A 216 7.58 8.33 11.53
CA VAL A 216 6.56 7.32 11.78
C VAL A 216 5.18 7.98 11.69
N ASN A 217 4.29 7.44 10.84
CA ASN A 217 2.91 7.90 10.72
C ASN A 217 1.88 6.83 11.11
N ALA A 218 2.28 5.55 11.14
CA ALA A 218 1.44 4.44 11.58
C ALA A 218 2.29 3.27 12.12
N LEU A 219 1.64 2.41 12.90
CA LEU A 219 2.17 1.13 13.37
C LEU A 219 1.20 0.01 13.04
N LEU A 220 1.73 -1.09 12.54
CA LEU A 220 1.09 -2.40 12.52
C LEU A 220 1.91 -3.34 13.40
N LEU A 221 1.31 -3.91 14.44
CA LEU A 221 1.89 -4.97 15.25
C LEU A 221 1.11 -6.26 15.00
N VAL A 222 1.78 -7.35 14.67
CA VAL A 222 1.14 -8.66 14.42
C VAL A 222 1.82 -9.72 15.25
N ASP A 223 1.02 -10.59 15.88
CA ASP A 223 1.51 -11.79 16.58
C ASP A 223 2.44 -12.60 15.68
N LYS A 224 3.50 -13.11 16.29
CA LYS A 224 4.60 -13.78 15.59
C LYS A 224 4.17 -15.00 14.80
N GLU A 225 3.30 -15.83 15.39
CA GLU A 225 2.84 -17.06 14.75
C GLU A 225 1.77 -16.77 13.71
N VAL A 226 0.93 -15.76 13.93
CA VAL A 226 -0.01 -15.27 12.91
C VAL A 226 0.72 -14.75 11.67
N GLU A 227 1.76 -13.92 11.84
CA GLU A 227 2.53 -13.39 10.71
C GLU A 227 3.21 -14.52 9.91
N ARG A 228 3.85 -15.48 10.61
CA ARG A 228 4.59 -16.59 9.99
C ARG A 228 3.71 -17.56 9.21
N ASN A 229 2.48 -17.80 9.69
CA ASN A 229 1.55 -18.76 9.11
C ASN A 229 0.59 -18.13 8.08
N SER A 230 0.64 -16.80 7.90
CA SER A 230 -0.18 -16.09 6.93
C SER A 230 0.25 -16.34 5.48
N SER A 231 -0.71 -16.37 4.55
CA SER A 231 -0.42 -16.26 3.11
C SER A 231 -0.08 -14.81 2.75
N PHE A 232 0.63 -14.61 1.62
CA PHE A 232 0.95 -13.26 1.17
C PHE A 232 -0.30 -12.46 0.76
N TYR A 233 -1.18 -13.08 -0.02
CA TYR A 233 -2.53 -12.57 -0.29
C TYR A 233 -3.57 -13.41 0.43
N ALA A 234 -4.68 -12.77 0.81
CA ALA A 234 -5.89 -13.50 1.16
C ALA A 234 -6.41 -14.27 -0.06
N GLY A 235 -7.09 -15.39 0.18
CA GLY A 235 -7.83 -16.05 -0.88
C GLY A 235 -8.99 -15.18 -1.34
N GLU A 236 -9.20 -15.10 -2.65
CA GLU A 236 -10.31 -14.37 -3.24
C GLU A 236 -11.65 -14.92 -2.71
N SER A 237 -12.48 -14.01 -2.20
CA SER A 237 -13.89 -14.25 -1.90
C SER A 237 -14.65 -12.92 -1.96
N GLU A 238 -15.97 -13.00 -2.11
CA GLU A 238 -16.84 -11.83 -2.07
C GLU A 238 -16.69 -11.05 -0.75
N GLU A 239 -16.61 -11.77 0.37
CA GLU A 239 -16.42 -11.19 1.71
C GLU A 239 -15.09 -10.44 1.84
N VAL A 240 -13.98 -11.03 1.36
CA VAL A 240 -12.66 -10.39 1.38
C VAL A 240 -12.64 -9.16 0.48
N ARG A 241 -13.26 -9.22 -0.71
CA ARG A 241 -13.38 -8.07 -1.62
C ARG A 241 -14.12 -6.92 -0.95
N GLU A 242 -15.30 -7.17 -0.40
CA GLU A 242 -16.10 -6.14 0.29
C GLU A 242 -15.39 -5.57 1.49
N SER A 243 -14.73 -6.44 2.27
CA SER A 243 -13.95 -6.02 3.42
C SER A 243 -12.78 -5.13 3.02
N TYR A 244 -12.08 -5.44 1.93
CA TYR A 244 -10.99 -4.59 1.43
C TYR A 244 -11.50 -3.22 0.97
N GLU A 245 -12.65 -3.17 0.29
CA GLU A 245 -13.27 -1.90 -0.13
C GLU A 245 -13.61 -1.03 1.10
N GLN A 246 -14.21 -1.62 2.14
CA GLN A 246 -14.54 -0.92 3.39
C GLN A 246 -13.29 -0.50 4.17
N LEU A 247 -12.29 -1.38 4.29
CA LEU A 247 -11.03 -1.08 4.97
C LEU A 247 -10.30 0.09 4.30
N VAL A 248 -10.21 0.13 2.97
CA VAL A 248 -9.64 1.27 2.25
C VAL A 248 -10.40 2.56 2.53
N TRP A 249 -11.74 2.53 2.59
CA TRP A 249 -12.54 3.71 2.94
C TRP A 249 -12.26 4.19 4.37
N HIS A 250 -12.25 3.29 5.37
CA HIS A 250 -11.92 3.61 6.76
C HIS A 250 -10.51 4.19 6.90
N LEU A 251 -9.52 3.55 6.29
CA LEU A 251 -8.12 4.00 6.30
C LEU A 251 -7.96 5.37 5.66
N THR A 252 -8.67 5.63 4.56
CA THR A 252 -8.67 6.94 3.89
C THR A 252 -9.24 8.02 4.81
N ASN A 253 -10.38 7.76 5.46
CA ASN A 253 -10.97 8.71 6.39
C ASN A 253 -10.10 8.95 7.64
N ALA A 254 -9.51 7.90 8.20
CA ALA A 254 -8.57 8.02 9.31
C ALA A 254 -7.37 8.89 8.93
N GLN A 255 -6.80 8.69 7.74
CA GLN A 255 -5.68 9.47 7.21
C GLN A 255 -6.04 10.93 6.94
N ARG A 256 -7.23 11.17 6.38
CA ARG A 256 -7.76 12.52 6.14
C ARG A 256 -7.91 13.30 7.44
N VAL A 257 -8.48 12.68 8.45
CA VAL A 257 -8.69 13.30 9.77
C VAL A 257 -7.37 13.53 10.50
N GLN A 258 -6.42 12.60 10.41
CA GLN A 258 -5.05 12.79 10.92
C GLN A 258 -4.41 14.09 10.38
N LEU A 259 -4.73 14.47 9.14
CA LEU A 259 -4.19 15.64 8.45
C LEU A 259 -5.18 16.81 8.37
N GLY A 260 -6.21 16.83 9.24
CA GLY A 260 -7.15 17.95 9.37
C GLY A 260 -8.11 18.13 8.20
N ARG A 261 -8.41 17.06 7.45
CA ARG A 261 -9.39 17.02 6.36
C ARG A 261 -10.70 16.38 6.83
N ASP A 262 -11.82 16.81 6.24
CA ASP A 262 -13.12 16.19 6.47
C ASP A 262 -13.20 14.77 5.90
N THR A 263 -13.97 13.92 6.55
CA THR A 263 -14.28 12.55 6.11
C THR A 263 -15.12 12.55 4.83
N LEU A 264 -14.95 11.51 4.02
CA LEU A 264 -15.71 11.25 2.80
C LEU A 264 -16.82 10.24 3.09
N ALA A 265 -18.02 10.47 2.58
CA ALA A 265 -19.10 9.49 2.62
C ALA A 265 -18.79 8.33 1.67
N TYR A 266 -19.05 7.09 2.09
CA TYR A 266 -19.01 5.96 1.17
C TYR A 266 -20.12 6.13 0.11
N ASN A 267 -19.77 5.96 -1.17
CA ASN A 267 -20.70 6.13 -2.28
C ASN A 267 -20.78 4.84 -3.11
N ASP A 268 -21.86 4.08 -2.92
CA ASP A 268 -22.06 2.78 -3.56
C ASP A 268 -22.05 2.85 -5.08
N SER A 269 -22.67 3.88 -5.67
CA SER A 269 -22.72 4.04 -7.12
C SER A 269 -21.33 4.31 -7.70
N VAL A 270 -20.51 5.10 -7.01
CA VAL A 270 -19.11 5.36 -7.40
C VAL A 270 -18.23 4.13 -7.15
N ALA A 271 -18.50 3.37 -6.08
CA ALA A 271 -17.81 2.12 -5.77
C ALA A 271 -18.04 1.08 -6.85
N ALA A 272 -19.26 0.99 -7.41
CA ALA A 272 -19.55 0.13 -8.55
C ALA A 272 -18.69 0.46 -9.79
N VAL A 273 -18.50 1.75 -10.09
CA VAL A 273 -17.61 2.20 -11.19
C VAL A 273 -16.15 1.83 -10.91
N ALA A 274 -15.68 2.07 -9.68
CA ALA A 274 -14.32 1.74 -9.26
C ALA A 274 -14.06 0.21 -9.30
N ARG A 275 -15.05 -0.59 -8.91
CA ARG A 275 -14.97 -2.06 -8.92
C ARG A 275 -14.89 -2.58 -10.33
N ALA A 276 -15.74 -2.08 -11.23
CA ALA A 276 -15.69 -2.45 -12.65
C ALA A 276 -14.32 -2.15 -13.28
N HIS A 277 -13.64 -1.06 -12.87
CA HIS A 277 -12.29 -0.78 -13.35
C HIS A 277 -11.24 -1.74 -12.76
N SER A 278 -11.35 -2.08 -11.48
CA SER A 278 -10.46 -3.07 -10.85
C SER A 278 -10.63 -4.46 -11.46
N GLU A 279 -11.87 -4.89 -11.71
CA GLU A 279 -12.20 -6.12 -12.43
C GLU A 279 -11.60 -6.09 -13.84
N ASN A 280 -11.75 -4.98 -14.56
CA ASN A 280 -11.19 -4.83 -15.90
C ASN A 280 -9.66 -4.97 -15.89
N MET A 281 -8.97 -4.32 -14.94
CA MET A 281 -7.51 -4.43 -14.75
C MET A 281 -7.07 -5.86 -14.43
N ALA A 282 -7.79 -6.54 -13.52
CA ALA A 282 -7.50 -7.92 -13.14
C ALA A 282 -7.73 -8.90 -14.30
N GLU A 283 -8.87 -8.80 -15.00
CA GLU A 283 -9.23 -9.70 -16.10
C GLU A 283 -8.35 -9.50 -17.35
N ASN A 284 -8.02 -8.24 -17.67
CA ASN A 284 -7.29 -7.89 -18.89
C ASN A 284 -5.80 -7.67 -18.66
N GLN A 285 -5.32 -7.87 -17.43
CA GLN A 285 -3.91 -7.85 -17.05
C GLN A 285 -3.21 -6.56 -17.48
N PHE A 286 -3.82 -5.42 -17.14
CA PHE A 286 -3.23 -4.09 -17.31
C PHE A 286 -3.34 -3.28 -16.02
N PHE A 287 -2.55 -2.21 -15.92
CA PHE A 287 -2.57 -1.30 -14.79
C PHE A 287 -2.43 0.14 -15.30
N ASP A 288 -3.56 0.80 -15.54
CA ASP A 288 -3.64 2.15 -16.10
C ASP A 288 -4.98 2.80 -15.70
N HIS A 289 -4.99 4.13 -15.61
CA HIS A 289 -6.22 4.90 -15.44
C HIS A 289 -7.11 4.87 -16.69
N VAL A 290 -6.53 4.67 -17.87
CA VAL A 290 -7.25 4.56 -19.14
C VAL A 290 -7.39 3.08 -19.50
N ASN A 291 -8.62 2.60 -19.62
CA ASN A 291 -8.88 1.20 -19.96
C ASN A 291 -8.56 0.90 -21.45
N PRO A 292 -8.50 -0.37 -21.88
CA PRO A 292 -8.22 -0.75 -23.26
C PRO A 292 -9.19 -0.15 -24.30
N GLU A 293 -10.41 0.20 -23.90
CA GLU A 293 -11.40 0.89 -24.71
C GLU A 293 -11.15 2.40 -24.85
N GLY A 294 -10.12 2.93 -24.20
CA GLY A 294 -9.72 4.34 -24.24
C GLY A 294 -10.50 5.24 -23.27
N GLN A 295 -11.24 4.66 -22.32
CA GLN A 295 -12.02 5.39 -21.33
C GLN A 295 -11.15 5.72 -20.11
N ASN A 296 -11.04 7.01 -19.80
CA ASN A 296 -10.42 7.49 -18.57
C ASN A 296 -11.43 7.42 -17.39
N PRO A 297 -11.03 7.74 -16.15
CA PRO A 297 -11.92 7.64 -14.98
C PRO A 297 -13.20 8.48 -15.10
N PHE A 298 -13.10 9.66 -15.72
CA PHE A 298 -14.20 10.58 -15.95
C PHE A 298 -15.20 10.04 -16.96
N ASP A 299 -14.72 9.42 -18.04
CA ASP A 299 -15.58 8.76 -19.03
C ASP A 299 -16.36 7.60 -18.40
N ARG A 300 -15.72 6.84 -17.49
CA ARG A 300 -16.37 5.74 -16.76
C ARG A 300 -17.45 6.25 -15.79
N LEU A 301 -17.17 7.34 -15.06
CA LEU A 301 -18.15 7.98 -14.19
C LEU A 301 -19.36 8.54 -14.98
N GLU A 302 -19.11 9.22 -16.11
CA GLU A 302 -20.16 9.77 -16.97
C GLU A 302 -21.04 8.67 -17.59
N ARG A 303 -20.41 7.61 -18.11
CA ARG A 303 -21.09 6.44 -18.69
C ARG A 303 -22.12 5.85 -17.72
N ASP A 304 -21.78 5.79 -16.43
CA ASP A 304 -22.63 5.21 -15.39
C ASP A 304 -23.52 6.25 -14.71
N GLY A 305 -23.63 7.45 -15.29
CA GLY A 305 -24.56 8.50 -14.88
C GLY A 305 -24.16 9.25 -13.62
N ILE A 306 -22.88 9.22 -13.24
CA ILE A 306 -22.36 9.90 -12.06
C ILE A 306 -21.98 11.35 -12.41
N GLY A 307 -22.82 12.31 -12.00
CA GLY A 307 -22.50 13.73 -12.11
C GLY A 307 -21.61 14.22 -10.95
N TYR A 308 -20.58 15.01 -11.28
CA TYR A 308 -19.65 15.57 -10.28
C TYR A 308 -19.12 16.95 -10.71
N MET A 309 -18.69 17.76 -9.73
CA MET A 309 -17.94 19.00 -9.96
C MET A 309 -16.43 18.79 -9.95
N GLN A 310 -15.97 17.86 -9.13
CA GLN A 310 -14.57 17.45 -8.99
C GLN A 310 -14.55 15.94 -8.84
N ALA A 311 -13.57 15.30 -9.47
CA ALA A 311 -13.29 13.89 -9.29
C ALA A 311 -11.80 13.62 -9.42
N ALA A 312 -11.34 12.55 -8.80
CA ALA A 312 -10.00 12.00 -8.94
C ALA A 312 -10.04 10.48 -8.80
N GLU A 313 -9.01 9.82 -9.31
CA GLU A 313 -8.84 8.37 -9.19
C GLU A 313 -7.45 8.05 -8.63
N ASN A 314 -7.39 7.10 -7.69
CA ASN A 314 -6.17 6.37 -7.37
C ASN A 314 -6.33 4.91 -7.75
N ILE A 315 -5.26 4.28 -8.25
CA ILE A 315 -5.19 2.83 -8.47
C ILE A 315 -3.98 2.24 -7.74
N ALA A 316 -4.08 0.99 -7.32
CA ALA A 316 -2.97 0.23 -6.75
C ALA A 316 -3.10 -1.26 -7.12
N SER A 317 -1.99 -1.97 -7.18
CA SER A 317 -1.99 -3.42 -7.39
C SER A 317 -0.77 -4.07 -6.73
N GLY A 318 -0.95 -5.28 -6.20
CA GLY A 318 0.10 -6.10 -5.60
C GLY A 318 0.39 -5.82 -4.12
N GLN A 319 -0.20 -4.79 -3.53
CA GLN A 319 -0.08 -4.55 -2.09
C GLN A 319 -0.87 -5.61 -1.31
N ARG A 320 -0.20 -6.26 -0.37
CA ARG A 320 -0.73 -7.43 0.36
C ARG A 320 -2.03 -7.18 1.13
N SER A 321 -2.32 -5.93 1.50
CA SER A 321 -3.56 -5.58 2.18
C SER A 321 -3.92 -4.11 2.00
N PRO A 322 -5.16 -3.71 2.33
CA PRO A 322 -5.62 -2.32 2.32
C PRO A 322 -4.70 -1.36 3.10
N LEU A 323 -4.09 -1.82 4.19
CA LEU A 323 -3.16 -1.05 5.02
C LEU A 323 -1.94 -0.60 4.21
N TYR A 324 -1.39 -1.51 3.41
CA TYR A 324 -0.22 -1.25 2.57
C TYR A 324 -0.58 -0.40 1.33
N ALA A 325 -1.76 -0.63 0.74
CA ALA A 325 -2.26 0.21 -0.35
C ALA A 325 -2.45 1.67 0.10
N ALA A 326 -3.10 1.89 1.25
CA ALA A 326 -3.29 3.21 1.82
C ALA A 326 -1.97 3.93 2.15
N ALA A 327 -1.01 3.22 2.74
CA ALA A 327 0.33 3.75 2.99
C ALA A 327 1.07 4.11 1.68
N GLY A 328 0.97 3.25 0.65
CA GLY A 328 1.59 3.48 -0.65
C GLY A 328 1.03 4.72 -1.37
N TRP A 329 -0.29 4.91 -1.38
CA TRP A 329 -0.88 6.13 -1.94
C TRP A 329 -0.43 7.39 -1.21
N MET A 330 -0.33 7.34 0.12
CA MET A 330 0.13 8.49 0.91
C MET A 330 1.61 8.82 0.70
N ASN A 331 2.44 7.84 0.34
CA ASN A 331 3.86 8.02 0.03
C ASN A 331 4.14 8.22 -1.48
N SER A 332 3.12 8.50 -2.28
CA SER A 332 3.31 8.78 -3.71
C SER A 332 3.74 10.24 -3.92
N TYR A 333 4.82 10.44 -4.69
CA TYR A 333 5.34 11.78 -5.03
C TYR A 333 4.38 12.63 -5.87
N GLU A 334 3.56 11.99 -6.70
CA GLU A 334 2.64 12.69 -7.59
C GLU A 334 1.25 12.03 -7.53
N GLY A 335 0.20 12.85 -7.59
CA GLY A 335 -1.19 12.42 -7.79
C GLY A 335 -1.86 11.80 -6.57
N HIS A 336 -1.40 10.64 -6.09
CA HIS A 336 -2.22 9.82 -5.18
C HIS A 336 -2.46 10.46 -3.81
N ARG A 337 -1.41 11.03 -3.20
CA ARG A 337 -1.52 11.75 -1.92
C ARG A 337 -2.41 12.99 -2.08
N GLU A 338 -2.32 13.69 -3.20
CA GLU A 338 -3.15 14.87 -3.48
C GLU A 338 -4.63 14.49 -3.62
N ALA A 339 -4.94 13.39 -4.31
CA ALA A 339 -6.29 12.85 -4.40
C ALA A 339 -6.83 12.42 -3.04
N MET A 340 -6.05 11.69 -2.23
CA MET A 340 -6.44 11.30 -0.87
C MET A 340 -6.80 12.51 0.01
N LEU A 341 -6.15 13.65 -0.17
CA LEU A 341 -6.30 14.86 0.65
C LEU A 341 -7.13 15.97 -0.01
N GLY A 342 -7.68 15.73 -1.20
CA GLY A 342 -8.48 16.69 -1.93
C GLY A 342 -9.84 17.00 -1.28
N ASN A 343 -10.51 18.05 -1.76
CA ASN A 343 -11.82 18.48 -1.25
C ASN A 343 -12.93 17.77 -2.03
N TYR A 344 -13.34 16.62 -1.50
CA TYR A 344 -14.42 15.78 -2.02
C TYR A 344 -15.49 15.56 -0.95
N ASP A 345 -16.66 15.08 -1.36
CA ASP A 345 -17.76 14.76 -0.45
C ASP A 345 -17.97 13.24 -0.33
N GLY A 346 -17.58 12.47 -1.35
CA GLY A 346 -17.75 11.03 -1.42
C GLY A 346 -16.53 10.28 -1.95
N LEU A 347 -16.45 9.02 -1.56
CA LEU A 347 -15.45 8.05 -2.01
C LEU A 347 -16.17 6.75 -2.38
N GLY A 348 -15.95 6.26 -3.59
CA GLY A 348 -16.23 4.88 -3.96
C GLY A 348 -14.93 4.09 -4.04
N VAL A 349 -14.91 2.90 -3.44
CA VAL A 349 -13.76 2.00 -3.52
C VAL A 349 -14.19 0.72 -4.21
N GLY A 350 -13.38 0.28 -5.17
CA GLY A 350 -13.53 -1.00 -5.82
C GLY A 350 -12.29 -1.86 -5.66
N VAL A 351 -12.49 -3.16 -5.44
CA VAL A 351 -11.41 -4.14 -5.39
C VAL A 351 -11.75 -5.34 -6.27
N ALA A 352 -10.74 -5.88 -6.94
CA ALA A 352 -10.82 -7.16 -7.64
C ALA A 352 -9.51 -7.93 -7.45
N PHE A 353 -9.52 -9.22 -7.74
CA PHE A 353 -8.35 -10.09 -7.64
C PHE A 353 -8.11 -10.75 -9.00
N ASP A 354 -6.85 -10.99 -9.36
CA ASP A 354 -6.52 -11.84 -10.50
C ASP A 354 -6.46 -13.33 -10.11
N GLU A 355 -6.15 -14.20 -11.08
CA GLU A 355 -6.04 -15.64 -10.88
C GLU A 355 -5.00 -16.06 -9.82
N GLU A 356 -4.07 -15.17 -9.47
CA GLU A 356 -3.03 -15.39 -8.46
C GLU A 356 -3.41 -14.78 -7.09
N ASN A 357 -4.66 -14.32 -6.94
CA ASN A 357 -5.19 -13.54 -5.82
C ASN A 357 -4.49 -12.18 -5.61
N ARG A 358 -3.84 -11.64 -6.64
CA ARG A 358 -3.24 -10.31 -6.56
C ARG A 358 -4.36 -9.27 -6.53
N PRO A 359 -4.41 -8.40 -5.51
CA PRO A 359 -5.45 -7.40 -5.44
C PRO A 359 -5.17 -6.25 -6.40
N PHE A 360 -6.23 -5.74 -7.00
CA PHE A 360 -6.33 -4.49 -7.73
C PHE A 360 -7.30 -3.60 -6.99
N TYR A 361 -6.87 -2.38 -6.66
CA TYR A 361 -7.65 -1.40 -5.93
C TYR A 361 -7.89 -0.17 -6.80
N THR A 362 -9.09 0.39 -6.72
CA THR A 362 -9.44 1.68 -7.31
C THR A 362 -10.18 2.53 -6.28
N GLN A 363 -9.74 3.77 -6.08
CA GLN A 363 -10.45 4.80 -5.31
C GLN A 363 -10.95 5.88 -6.26
N ASN A 364 -12.27 6.09 -6.32
CA ASN A 364 -12.87 7.21 -7.04
C ASN A 364 -13.45 8.23 -6.07
N PHE A 365 -12.84 9.41 -6.06
CA PHE A 365 -13.24 10.53 -5.23
C PHE A 365 -14.20 11.42 -6.02
N VAL A 366 -15.28 11.89 -5.39
CA VAL A 366 -16.24 12.78 -6.05
C VAL A 366 -16.76 13.89 -5.14
N SER A 367 -16.99 15.07 -5.72
CA SER A 367 -17.91 16.07 -5.18
C SER A 367 -19.16 16.13 -6.06
N PRO A 368 -20.37 15.83 -5.55
CA PRO A 368 -21.60 15.86 -6.33
C PRO A 368 -21.84 17.21 -6.99
N SER A 369 -22.40 17.22 -8.20
CA SER A 369 -22.98 18.44 -8.77
C SER A 369 -24.12 18.92 -7.87
N ARG A 370 -24.04 20.16 -7.37
CA ARG A 370 -25.20 20.77 -6.68
C ARG A 370 -26.28 21.03 -7.73
N GLU A 371 -27.46 20.44 -7.52
CA GLU A 371 -28.67 20.68 -8.32
C GLU A 371 -29.14 22.15 -8.23
#